data_AF-A0AB35F0U9-F1
#
_entry.id   AF-A0AB35F0U9-F1
#
_cell.length_a   1.000
_cell.length_b   1.000
_cell.length_c   1.000
_cell.angle_alpha   90.00
_cell.angle_beta   90.00
_cell.angle_gamma   90.00
#
_symmetry.space_group_name_H-M   'P 1'
#
loop_
_entity.id
_entity.type
_entity.pdbx_description
1 polymer ?
#
loop_
_entity_poly.entity_id
_entity_poly.type
_entity_poly.pdbx_seq_one_letter_code
_entity_poly.pdbx_strand_id
1 'polypeptide(L)'
;MKKLIVYGVVILLVCSVAAIALVPGQDAQNAAMTDACSSIIKSRMKSPASYSMEKALISSKELSGEEREKKIDSLQTDALREGVRNGLFTLKSAEIFVDFNASNAFGVQLKGLGKCEYSIFSKDWVSLESVIIDGNSLPSVDVTIESVGNKIDSGFSSKLKYLEYKVQGKI
;
A
#
# COMPACT_ATOMS: atom_id res chain seq x y z
N MET A 1 6.75 16.87 -41.32
CA MET A 1 5.92 15.86 -40.62
C MET A 1 6.72 15.04 -39.59
N LYS A 2 7.78 14.29 -39.95
CA LYS A 2 8.58 13.52 -38.97
C LYS A 2 9.09 14.33 -37.77
N LYS A 3 9.61 15.55 -38.00
CA LYS A 3 10.09 16.44 -36.92
C LYS A 3 8.99 16.89 -35.96
N LEU A 4 7.80 17.23 -36.47
CA LEU A 4 6.64 17.62 -35.64
C LEU A 4 6.12 16.46 -34.79
N ILE A 5 6.13 15.23 -35.33
CA ILE A 5 5.79 14.01 -34.59
C ILE A 5 6.82 13.77 -33.48
N VAL A 6 8.11 13.91 -33.78
CA VAL A 6 9.19 13.75 -32.79
C VAL A 6 9.07 14.79 -31.67
N TYR A 7 8.83 16.06 -31.98
CA TYR A 7 8.61 17.09 -30.96
C TYR A 7 7.36 16.82 -30.12
N GLY A 8 6.26 16.37 -30.74
CA GLY A 8 5.05 16.00 -30.02
C GLY A 8 5.28 14.85 -29.03
N VAL A 9 5.98 13.79 -29.46
CA VAL A 9 6.32 12.64 -28.59
C VAL A 9 7.25 13.05 -27.45
N VAL A 10 8.24 13.91 -27.72
CA VAL A 10 9.18 14.40 -26.68
C VAL A 10 8.45 15.25 -25.64
N ILE A 11 7.56 16.16 -26.05
CA ILE A 11 6.78 16.97 -25.11
C ILE A 11 5.90 16.08 -24.22
N LEU A 12 5.25 15.07 -24.81
CA LEU A 12 4.38 14.14 -24.08
C LEU A 12 5.16 13.30 -23.06
N LEU A 13 6.37 12.86 -23.42
CA LEU A 13 7.31 12.19 -22.51
C LEU A 13 7.79 13.10 -21.37
N VAL A 14 8.13 14.35 -21.65
CA VAL A 14 8.57 15.30 -20.61
C VAL A 14 7.43 15.62 -19.66
N CYS A 15 6.21 15.85 -20.15
CA CYS A 15 5.04 16.11 -19.32
C CYS A 15 4.70 14.92 -18.40
N SER A 16 4.80 13.68 -18.91
CA SER A 16 4.52 12.48 -18.11
C SER A 16 5.57 12.25 -17.03
N VAL A 17 6.85 12.46 -17.32
CA VAL A 17 7.91 12.36 -16.31
C VAL A 17 7.80 13.47 -15.26
N ALA A 18 7.44 14.70 -15.66
CA ALA A 18 7.23 15.81 -14.74
C ALA A 18 6.06 15.55 -13.77
N ALA A 19 4.96 14.98 -14.25
CA ALA A 19 3.83 14.60 -13.41
C ALA A 19 4.24 13.58 -12.32
N ILE A 20 5.07 12.59 -12.67
CA ILE A 20 5.58 11.60 -11.70
C ILE A 20 6.51 12.26 -10.68
N ALA A 21 7.40 13.16 -11.11
CA ALA A 21 8.33 13.84 -10.21
C ALA A 21 7.60 14.65 -9.13
N LEU A 22 6.46 15.25 -9.47
CA LEU A 22 5.64 16.08 -8.56
C LEU A 22 4.83 15.29 -7.54
N VAL A 23 4.73 13.96 -7.66
CA VAL A 23 4.00 13.13 -6.68
C VAL A 23 4.72 13.18 -5.31
N PRO A 24 4.02 13.59 -4.23
CA PRO A 24 4.58 13.56 -2.88
C PRO A 24 5.00 12.14 -2.46
N GLY A 25 6.10 12.03 -1.71
CA GLY A 25 6.59 10.72 -1.27
C GLY A 25 5.61 9.95 -0.38
N GLN A 26 4.81 10.65 0.43
CA GLN A 26 3.77 10.04 1.26
C GLN A 26 2.63 9.47 0.42
N ASP A 27 2.17 10.20 -0.59
CA ASP A 27 1.15 9.74 -1.53
C ASP A 27 1.61 8.50 -2.30
N ALA A 28 2.88 8.49 -2.72
CA ALA A 28 3.51 7.33 -3.35
C ALA A 28 3.57 6.12 -2.40
N GLN A 29 4.03 6.32 -1.16
CA GLN A 29 4.09 5.25 -0.16
C GLN A 29 2.70 4.70 0.15
N ASN A 30 1.68 5.57 0.27
CA ASN A 30 0.29 5.18 0.45
C ASN A 30 -0.22 4.33 -0.71
N ALA A 31 0.07 4.73 -1.96
CA ALA A 31 -0.30 3.94 -3.13
C ALA A 31 0.39 2.57 -3.16
N ALA A 32 1.66 2.49 -2.74
CA ALA A 32 2.38 1.22 -2.61
C ALA A 32 1.78 0.31 -1.52
N MET A 33 1.43 0.85 -0.36
CA MET A 33 0.71 0.10 0.69
C MET A 33 -0.65 -0.41 0.21
N THR A 34 -1.38 0.41 -0.56
CA THR A 34 -2.66 0.03 -1.17
C THR A 34 -2.47 -1.07 -2.20
N ASP A 35 -1.48 -0.95 -3.08
CA ASP A 35 -1.18 -1.97 -4.10
C ASP A 35 -0.80 -3.30 -3.46
N ALA A 36 0.08 -3.28 -2.45
CA ALA A 36 0.46 -4.44 -1.66
C ALA A 36 -0.76 -5.08 -0.99
N CYS A 37 -1.58 -4.29 -0.29
CA CYS A 37 -2.79 -4.79 0.37
C CYS A 37 -3.75 -5.45 -0.63
N SER A 38 -4.01 -4.77 -1.73
CA SER A 38 -4.88 -5.23 -2.81
C SER A 38 -4.36 -6.51 -3.47
N SER A 39 -3.05 -6.62 -3.67
CA SER A 39 -2.38 -7.82 -4.20
C SER A 39 -2.54 -9.02 -3.25
N ILE A 40 -2.35 -8.80 -1.95
CA ILE A 40 -2.50 -9.85 -0.94
C ILE A 40 -3.96 -10.32 -0.88
N ILE A 41 -4.92 -9.41 -0.84
CA ILE A 41 -6.35 -9.76 -0.87
C ILE A 41 -6.67 -10.56 -2.14
N LYS A 42 -6.22 -10.08 -3.31
CA LYS A 42 -6.39 -10.77 -4.59
C LYS A 42 -5.87 -12.20 -4.57
N SER A 43 -4.69 -12.43 -3.98
CA SER A 43 -4.07 -13.76 -3.90
C SER A 43 -4.91 -14.78 -3.12
N ARG A 44 -5.72 -14.30 -2.17
CA ARG A 44 -6.58 -15.12 -1.29
C ARG A 44 -7.98 -15.35 -1.86
N MET A 45 -8.32 -14.70 -2.97
CA MET A 45 -9.60 -14.93 -3.63
C MET A 45 -9.67 -16.30 -4.30
N LYS A 46 -10.87 -16.89 -4.33
CA LYS A 46 -11.12 -18.15 -5.07
C LYS A 46 -10.84 -18.01 -6.57
N SER A 47 -11.10 -16.82 -7.13
CA SER A 47 -10.77 -16.48 -8.52
C SER A 47 -10.00 -15.16 -8.57
N PRO A 48 -8.66 -15.20 -8.42
CA PRO A 48 -7.83 -13.99 -8.42
C PRO A 48 -7.97 -13.16 -9.71
N ALA A 49 -8.25 -13.80 -10.84
CA ALA A 49 -8.43 -13.11 -12.13
C ALA A 49 -9.68 -12.21 -12.18
N SER A 50 -10.70 -12.53 -11.36
CA SER A 50 -11.95 -11.76 -11.27
C SER A 50 -11.87 -10.59 -10.27
N TYR A 51 -10.75 -10.49 -9.54
CA TYR A 51 -10.56 -9.45 -8.54
C TYR A 51 -10.44 -8.07 -9.19
N SER A 52 -11.23 -7.13 -8.68
CA SER A 52 -11.11 -5.71 -8.98
C SER A 52 -11.22 -4.91 -7.69
N MET A 53 -10.23 -4.08 -7.42
CA MET A 53 -10.34 -3.03 -6.40
C MET A 53 -11.22 -1.91 -6.92
N GLU A 54 -12.29 -1.62 -6.19
CA GLU A 54 -13.23 -0.52 -6.48
C GLU A 54 -12.71 0.79 -5.89
N LYS A 55 -12.36 0.75 -4.60
CA LYS A 55 -11.93 1.92 -3.85
C LYS A 55 -11.00 1.52 -2.72
N ALA A 56 -10.07 2.39 -2.39
CA ALA A 56 -9.27 2.28 -1.18
C ALA A 56 -9.36 3.55 -0.34
N LEU A 57 -9.39 3.39 0.98
CA LEU A 57 -9.29 4.46 1.96
C LEU A 57 -8.05 4.24 2.81
N ILE A 58 -7.21 5.26 2.90
CA ILE A 58 -5.99 5.23 3.70
C ILE A 58 -6.17 6.10 4.93
N SER A 59 -5.89 5.53 6.10
CA SER A 59 -5.82 6.26 7.37
C SER A 59 -4.45 6.07 7.98
N SER A 60 -3.62 7.11 7.96
CA SER A 60 -2.31 7.11 8.62
C SER A 60 -2.33 8.04 9.83
N LYS A 61 -1.96 7.54 11.00
CA LYS A 61 -1.82 8.36 12.22
C LYS A 61 -0.44 8.22 12.85
N GLU A 62 0.07 9.34 13.37
CA GLU A 62 1.19 9.29 14.30
C GLU A 62 0.69 8.76 15.65
N LEU A 63 1.45 7.88 16.26
CA LEU A 63 1.13 7.34 17.58
C LEU A 63 1.73 8.22 18.67
N SER A 64 0.97 8.49 19.72
CA SER A 64 1.43 9.29 20.86
C SER A 64 1.05 8.63 22.19
N GLY A 65 1.77 9.02 23.26
CA GLY A 65 1.51 8.56 24.62
C GLY A 65 1.51 7.03 24.76
N GLU A 66 0.48 6.52 25.44
CA GLU A 66 0.34 5.10 25.76
C GLU A 66 0.18 4.19 24.53
N GLU A 67 -0.48 4.68 23.46
CA GLU A 67 -0.63 3.91 22.22
C GLU A 67 0.73 3.65 21.56
N ARG A 68 1.62 4.65 21.62
CA ARG A 68 2.98 4.53 21.08
C ARG A 68 3.80 3.50 21.85
N GLU A 69 3.81 3.57 23.18
CA GLU A 69 4.59 2.63 24.00
C GLU A 69 4.09 1.20 23.85
N LYS A 70 2.77 0.98 23.86
CA LYS A 70 2.20 -0.36 23.60
C LYS A 70 2.63 -0.91 22.24
N LYS A 71 2.64 -0.07 21.20
CA LYS A 71 3.08 -0.49 19.87
C LYS A 71 4.58 -0.78 19.85
N ILE A 72 5.41 0.02 20.53
CA ILE A 72 6.85 -0.25 20.70
C ILE A 72 7.04 -1.60 21.38
N ASP A 73 6.38 -1.87 22.50
CA ASP A 73 6.54 -3.12 23.24
C ASP A 73 6.08 -4.35 22.43
N SER A 74 5.13 -4.18 21.51
CA SER A 74 4.72 -5.24 20.59
C SER A 74 5.71 -5.54 19.46
N LEU A 75 6.72 -4.69 19.22
CA LEU A 75 7.72 -4.92 18.18
C LEU A 75 8.54 -6.17 18.51
N GLN A 76 8.93 -6.92 17.48
CA GLN A 76 9.54 -8.25 17.66
C GLN A 76 10.98 -8.22 18.19
N THR A 77 11.71 -7.11 18.03
CA THR A 77 13.14 -7.05 18.36
C THR A 77 13.49 -5.88 19.27
N ASP A 78 14.31 -6.12 20.28
CA ASP A 78 14.75 -5.09 21.24
C ASP A 78 15.51 -3.95 20.56
N ALA A 79 16.33 -4.26 19.56
CA ALA A 79 17.04 -3.24 18.78
C ALA A 79 16.08 -2.28 18.05
N LEU A 80 14.95 -2.78 17.54
CA LEU A 80 13.94 -1.93 16.92
C LEU A 80 13.18 -1.09 17.96
N ARG A 81 12.88 -1.67 19.13
CA ARG A 81 12.26 -0.95 20.25
C ARG A 81 13.13 0.22 20.69
N GLU A 82 14.42 -0.05 20.95
CA GLU A 82 15.39 0.97 21.33
C GLU A 82 15.59 2.00 20.23
N GLY A 83 15.66 1.58 18.96
CA GLY A 83 15.77 2.47 17.82
C GLY A 83 14.61 3.47 17.72
N VAL A 84 13.37 3.03 17.96
CA VAL A 84 12.20 3.91 17.98
C VAL A 84 12.20 4.82 19.22
N ARG A 85 12.57 4.30 20.40
CA ARG A 85 12.64 5.08 21.64
C ARG A 85 13.70 6.19 21.57
N ASN A 86 14.84 5.88 20.98
CA ASN A 86 15.98 6.80 20.80
C ASN A 86 15.81 7.74 19.60
N GLY A 87 14.69 7.66 18.87
CA GLY A 87 14.39 8.55 17.74
C GLY A 87 15.17 8.25 16.45
N LEU A 88 15.82 7.08 16.35
CA LEU A 88 16.49 6.63 15.13
C LEU A 88 15.48 6.25 14.03
N PHE A 89 14.31 5.74 14.44
CA PHE A 89 13.21 5.42 13.53
C PHE A 89 11.94 6.17 13.93
N THR A 90 11.13 6.50 12.92
CA THR A 90 9.76 6.95 13.18
C THR A 90 8.88 5.77 13.57
N LEU A 91 7.68 6.03 14.10
CA LEU A 91 6.67 5.00 14.28
C LEU A 91 5.29 5.60 14.01
N LYS A 92 4.75 5.31 12.82
CA LYS A 92 3.38 5.65 12.45
C LYS A 92 2.58 4.37 12.22
N SER A 93 1.28 4.43 12.47
CA SER A 93 0.35 3.38 12.09
C SER A 93 -0.39 3.80 10.84
N ALA A 94 -0.57 2.87 9.90
CA ALA A 94 -1.43 3.06 8.75
C ALA A 94 -2.41 1.90 8.61
N GLU A 95 -3.66 2.24 8.32
CA GLU A 95 -4.71 1.30 7.97
C GLU A 95 -5.15 1.58 6.54
N ILE A 96 -5.20 0.52 5.72
CA ILE A 96 -5.72 0.57 4.36
C ILE A 96 -6.99 -0.26 4.32
N PHE A 97 -8.09 0.37 3.95
CA PHE A 97 -9.36 -0.31 3.67
C PHE A 97 -9.53 -0.40 2.16
N VAL A 98 -9.82 -1.60 1.66
CA VAL A 98 -9.97 -1.88 0.23
C VAL A 98 -11.36 -2.47 -0.01
N ASP A 99 -12.21 -1.71 -0.68
CA ASP A 99 -13.46 -2.21 -1.25
C ASP A 99 -13.11 -2.93 -2.55
N PHE A 100 -13.53 -4.19 -2.68
CA PHE A 100 -13.23 -4.98 -3.87
C PHE A 100 -14.43 -5.80 -4.34
N ASN A 101 -14.35 -6.23 -5.58
CA ASN A 101 -15.23 -7.21 -6.20
C ASN A 101 -14.44 -8.46 -6.57
N ALA A 102 -14.94 -9.65 -6.27
CA ALA A 102 -14.36 -10.90 -6.70
C ALA A 102 -15.44 -11.96 -6.94
N SER A 103 -15.24 -12.83 -7.93
CA SER A 103 -16.15 -13.94 -8.21
C SER A 103 -15.95 -15.09 -7.22
N ASN A 104 -17.05 -15.65 -6.76
CA ASN A 104 -17.05 -16.91 -6.03
C ASN A 104 -16.83 -18.11 -6.98
N ALA A 105 -16.82 -19.34 -6.43
CA ALA A 105 -16.62 -20.57 -7.21
C ALA A 105 -17.72 -20.82 -8.27
N PHE A 106 -18.86 -20.13 -8.19
CA PHE A 106 -19.97 -20.23 -9.13
C PHE A 106 -19.97 -19.07 -10.16
N GLY A 107 -18.93 -18.23 -10.17
CA GLY A 107 -18.81 -17.10 -11.09
C GLY A 107 -19.61 -15.85 -10.69
N VAL A 108 -20.35 -15.89 -9.57
CA VAL A 108 -21.11 -14.72 -9.09
C VAL A 108 -20.15 -13.73 -8.46
N GLN A 109 -20.19 -12.47 -8.92
CA GLN A 109 -19.36 -11.39 -8.40
C GLN A 109 -19.91 -10.87 -7.08
N LEU A 110 -19.08 -10.90 -6.04
CA LEU A 110 -19.41 -10.46 -4.70
C LEU A 110 -18.55 -9.27 -4.30
N LYS A 111 -19.15 -8.35 -3.56
CA LYS A 111 -18.45 -7.25 -2.89
C LYS A 111 -17.84 -7.76 -1.59
N GLY A 112 -16.60 -7.36 -1.33
CA GLY A 112 -15.90 -7.65 -0.09
C GLY A 112 -15.13 -6.42 0.41
N LEU A 113 -14.70 -6.50 1.67
CA LEU A 113 -13.88 -5.48 2.32
C LEU A 113 -12.62 -6.12 2.89
N GLY A 114 -11.48 -5.60 2.46
CA GLY A 114 -10.18 -5.91 3.04
C GLY A 114 -9.67 -4.78 3.92
N LYS A 115 -8.98 -5.11 5.01
CA LYS A 115 -8.23 -4.18 5.84
C LYS A 115 -6.79 -4.67 5.97
N CYS A 116 -5.81 -3.82 5.69
CA CYS A 116 -4.41 -4.10 6.00
C CYS A 116 -3.88 -3.07 7.00
N GLU A 117 -3.14 -3.54 7.99
CA GLU A 117 -2.51 -2.70 9.01
C GLU A 117 -1.00 -2.70 8.83
N TYR A 118 -0.40 -1.52 8.91
CA TYR A 118 1.02 -1.31 8.69
C TYR A 118 1.66 -0.50 9.81
N SER A 119 2.90 -0.86 10.15
CA SER A 119 3.82 -0.03 10.92
C SER A 119 4.80 0.64 9.98
N ILE A 120 4.87 1.97 10.01
CA ILE A 120 5.79 2.77 9.18
C ILE A 120 6.95 3.24 10.06
N PHE A 121 8.15 2.74 9.77
CA PHE A 121 9.37 3.09 10.49
C PHE A 121 10.18 4.18 9.78
N SER A 122 10.08 4.25 8.45
CA SER A 122 10.65 5.30 7.62
C SER A 122 9.95 5.38 6.25
N LYS A 123 10.43 6.23 5.34
CA LYS A 123 9.92 6.31 3.96
C LYS A 123 10.12 5.01 3.16
N ASP A 124 11.15 4.24 3.48
CA ASP A 124 11.53 3.02 2.75
C ASP A 124 11.44 1.77 3.64
N TRP A 125 10.85 1.91 4.83
CA TRP A 125 10.63 0.80 5.74
C TRP A 125 9.21 0.85 6.31
N VAL A 126 8.36 0.01 5.71
CA VAL A 126 7.01 -0.27 6.14
C VAL A 126 6.89 -1.77 6.39
N SER A 127 6.27 -2.13 7.51
CA SER A 127 6.01 -3.52 7.91
C SER A 127 4.52 -3.77 7.87
N LEU A 128 4.09 -4.83 7.17
CA LEU A 128 2.72 -5.30 7.22
C LEU A 128 2.51 -6.11 8.51
N GLU A 129 1.52 -5.71 9.30
CA GLU A 129 1.24 -6.29 10.62
C GLU A 129 0.10 -7.31 10.54
N SER A 130 -0.97 -6.97 9.84
CA SER A 130 -2.15 -7.81 9.73
C SER A 130 -2.90 -7.55 8.43
N VAL A 131 -3.63 -8.57 7.98
CA VAL A 131 -4.55 -8.49 6.84
C VAL A 131 -5.84 -9.17 7.25
N ILE A 132 -6.96 -8.48 7.09
CA ILE A 132 -8.29 -8.95 7.45
C ILE A 132 -9.15 -8.88 6.19
N ILE A 133 -9.82 -9.98 5.84
CA ILE A 133 -10.70 -10.08 4.67
C ILE A 133 -12.07 -10.53 5.14
N ASP A 134 -13.09 -9.68 4.94
CA ASP A 134 -14.47 -9.93 5.37
C ASP A 134 -14.57 -10.38 6.84
N GLY A 135 -13.76 -9.75 7.71
CA GLY A 135 -13.70 -10.05 9.15
C GLY A 135 -12.78 -11.19 9.55
N ASN A 136 -12.18 -11.93 8.60
CA ASN A 136 -11.27 -13.03 8.87
C ASN A 136 -9.81 -12.56 8.77
N SER A 137 -9.06 -12.66 9.87
CA SER A 137 -7.64 -12.33 9.90
C SER A 137 -6.79 -13.43 9.26
N LEU A 138 -5.82 -13.05 8.43
CA LEU A 138 -4.83 -13.98 7.88
C LEU A 138 -3.84 -14.43 8.97
N PRO A 139 -3.35 -15.68 8.92
CA PRO A 139 -2.31 -16.15 9.83
C PRO A 139 -1.02 -15.31 9.71
N SER A 140 -0.32 -15.07 10.83
CA SER A 140 0.89 -14.23 10.85
C SER A 140 2.04 -14.71 9.96
N VAL A 141 2.12 -16.02 9.70
CA VAL A 141 3.12 -16.60 8.77
C VAL A 141 2.85 -16.16 7.34
N ASP A 142 1.57 -16.16 6.93
CA ASP A 142 1.16 -15.71 5.61
C ASP A 142 1.47 -14.21 5.42
N VAL A 143 1.20 -13.41 6.45
CA VAL A 143 1.49 -11.96 6.45
C VAL A 143 3.00 -11.69 6.28
N THR A 144 3.84 -12.47 6.95
CA THR A 144 5.30 -12.33 6.86
C THR A 144 5.83 -12.64 5.46
N ILE A 145 5.33 -13.72 4.83
CA ILE A 145 5.73 -14.12 3.47
C ILE A 145 5.31 -13.04 2.46
N GLU A 146 4.08 -12.53 2.58
CA GLU A 146 3.55 -11.50 1.69
C GLU A 146 4.26 -10.15 1.87
N SER A 147 4.69 -9.82 3.10
CA SER A 147 5.47 -8.61 3.38
C SER A 147 6.84 -8.62 2.69
N VAL A 148 7.43 -9.79 2.44
CA VAL A 148 8.72 -9.91 1.73
C VAL A 148 8.51 -9.78 0.22
N GLY A 149 7.40 -10.29 -0.31
CA GLY A 149 7.07 -10.22 -1.75
C GLY A 149 6.62 -8.84 -2.22
N ASN A 150 6.00 -8.03 -1.34
CA ASN A 150 5.45 -6.72 -1.67
C ASN A 150 6.27 -5.60 -1.02
N LYS A 151 7.43 -5.27 -1.60
CA LYS A 151 8.26 -4.16 -1.11
C LYS A 151 7.49 -2.84 -1.23
N ILE A 152 7.36 -2.14 -0.10
CA ILE A 152 6.71 -0.83 -0.03
C ILE A 152 7.80 0.26 0.02
N ASP A 153 7.82 1.11 -0.99
CA ASP A 153 8.73 2.26 -1.08
C ASP A 153 8.03 3.49 -1.68
N SER A 154 8.72 4.63 -1.68
CA SER A 154 8.23 5.91 -2.24
C SER A 154 8.83 6.26 -3.62
N GLY A 155 9.36 5.25 -4.31
CA GLY A 155 10.09 5.38 -5.58
C GLY A 155 9.18 5.62 -6.80
N PHE A 156 9.80 5.55 -7.98
CA PHE A 156 9.13 5.85 -9.26
C PHE A 156 7.89 4.97 -9.52
N SER A 157 7.98 3.67 -9.25
CA SER A 157 6.87 2.72 -9.45
C SER A 157 5.66 3.08 -8.58
N SER A 158 5.90 3.39 -7.31
CA SER A 158 4.87 3.79 -6.34
C SER A 158 4.21 5.12 -6.73
N LYS A 159 4.99 6.07 -7.27
CA LYS A 159 4.48 7.34 -7.79
C LYS A 159 3.61 7.13 -9.03
N LEU A 160 4.00 6.23 -9.93
CA LEU A 160 3.18 5.86 -11.09
C LEU A 160 1.86 5.20 -10.64
N LYS A 161 1.92 4.27 -9.69
CA LYS A 161 0.74 3.63 -9.08
C LYS A 161 -0.22 4.64 -8.46
N TYR A 162 0.30 5.64 -7.75
CA TYR A 162 -0.54 6.72 -7.23
C TYR A 162 -1.30 7.44 -8.35
N LEU A 163 -0.62 7.81 -9.44
CA LEU A 163 -1.26 8.47 -10.58
C LEU A 163 -2.30 7.57 -11.25
N GLU A 164 -2.01 6.28 -11.42
CA GLU A 164 -2.95 5.30 -11.96
C GLU A 164 -4.23 5.22 -11.10
N TYR A 165 -4.08 5.07 -9.79
CA TYR A 165 -5.23 4.98 -8.88
C TYR A 165 -6.02 6.28 -8.81
N LYS A 166 -5.35 7.43 -8.85
CA LYS A 166 -6.01 8.74 -8.86
C LYS A 166 -6.81 8.97 -10.14
N VAL A 167 -6.27 8.59 -11.30
CA VAL A 167 -6.97 8.70 -12.60
C VAL A 167 -8.15 7.73 -12.67
N GLN A 168 -8.02 6.55 -12.07
CA GLN A 168 -9.10 5.55 -12.00
C GLN A 168 -10.16 5.86 -10.92
N GLY A 169 -9.96 6.90 -10.10
CA GLY A 169 -10.87 7.24 -8.99
C GLY A 169 -10.89 6.23 -7.86
N LYS A 170 -9.83 5.42 -7.72
CA LYS A 170 -9.71 4.39 -6.68
C LYS A 170 -9.18 4.92 -5.35
N ILE A 171 -8.45 6.03 -5.37
CA ILE A 171 -7.97 6.79 -4.21
C ILE A 171 -8.24 8.28 -4.40
#